data_AF-A0A3G8WZC5-F1
#
_entry.id   AF-A0A3G8WZC5-F1
#
_cell.length_a   1.000
_cell.length_b   1.000
_cell.length_c   1.000
_cell.angle_alpha   90.00
_cell.angle_beta   90.00
_cell.angle_gamma   90.00
#
_symmetry.space_group_name_H-M   'P 1'
#
loop_
_entity.id
_entity.type
_entity.pdbx_description
1 polymer ?
#
loop_
_entity_poly.entity_id
_entity_poly.type
_entity_poly.pdbx_seq_one_letter_code
_entity_poly.pdbx_strand_id
1 'polypeptide(L)'
;MKFPQLAGTLILGFAAISLFANCNADGKSGSGASADTSKKKTDSTVNIMKPVDRKLYDSLDKKLANGDTTGRWPVKNQPTPLAGAILPFKRIVVYYGNLHSKKMGALGEYAPKEMWQRLNTEVKKWEKADPTTPVQPGLHYIAAVASGTAGKDGKYINRMGNKQIDSVLKISKMQPNTIVFLDLQVALSTIKAELPHIEKYLQLPYVHLGIDPEFSMKDGSLPGKKIGTYDAADINYVTGYLADMVKKYNLPPKVFVLHRFTKKMVTNSQNIKLRPEVQVVMHMDGWGEPELKKGTYRHFIQSEPVQFTGFKLFYKNDLKKAPNRLMTPEELLKLTPKPIYVQYQ
;
A
#
# COMPACT_ATOMS: atom_id res chain seq x y z
N MET A 1 -30.35 47.91 24.77
CA MET A 1 -31.71 47.71 24.23
C MET A 1 -32.09 46.25 24.39
N LYS A 2 -33.39 46.00 24.53
CA LYS A 2 -34.07 44.86 25.17
C LYS A 2 -33.95 43.50 24.42
N PHE A 3 -33.97 42.40 25.18
CA PHE A 3 -34.44 41.05 24.80
C PHE A 3 -35.97 41.04 24.50
N PRO A 4 -36.68 39.90 24.31
CA PRO A 4 -36.60 38.77 23.36
C PRO A 4 -38.01 38.42 22.75
N GLN A 5 -38.13 37.36 21.94
CA GLN A 5 -39.35 36.52 21.69
C GLN A 5 -38.95 35.47 20.61
N LEU A 6 -39.06 34.14 20.70
CA LEU A 6 -39.92 33.15 21.39
C LEU A 6 -41.39 33.17 20.95
N ALA A 7 -41.77 32.13 20.21
CA ALA A 7 -43.07 31.45 20.06
C ALA A 7 -43.24 31.05 18.58
N GLY A 8 -43.25 29.77 18.23
CA GLY A 8 -44.42 28.89 18.38
C GLY A 8 -44.89 28.54 16.95
N THR A 9 -45.61 27.47 16.64
CA THR A 9 -46.35 26.50 17.43
C THR A 9 -46.89 25.45 16.43
N LEU A 10 -47.16 24.21 16.91
CA LEU A 10 -48.36 23.40 16.56
C LEU A 10 -48.48 22.80 15.11
N ILE A 11 -49.07 21.61 14.83
CA ILE A 11 -49.72 20.54 15.61
C ILE A 11 -50.05 19.34 14.67
N LEU A 12 -50.16 18.14 15.27
CA LEU A 12 -50.98 16.93 15.00
C LEU A 12 -51.29 16.48 13.56
N GLY A 13 -51.15 15.19 13.23
CA GLY A 13 -52.01 14.06 13.66
C GLY A 13 -52.40 13.29 12.37
N PHE A 14 -52.85 12.04 12.27
CA PHE A 14 -53.44 10.99 13.11
C PHE A 14 -53.15 9.67 12.34
N ALA A 15 -52.64 8.61 12.97
CA ALA A 15 -53.33 7.35 13.33
C ALA A 15 -54.14 6.62 12.23
N ALA A 16 -53.84 5.33 12.02
CA ALA A 16 -54.84 4.25 12.10
C ALA A 16 -54.18 2.85 12.08
N ILE A 17 -54.61 2.04 13.05
CA ILE A 17 -54.34 0.63 13.32
C ILE A 17 -55.47 -0.21 12.70
N SER A 18 -55.20 -1.46 12.31
CA SER A 18 -56.02 -2.71 12.48
C SER A 18 -55.53 -3.77 11.46
N LEU A 19 -54.84 -4.86 11.83
CA LEU A 19 -55.30 -6.14 12.43
C LEU A 19 -56.47 -6.80 11.71
N PHE A 20 -56.24 -8.00 11.14
CA PHE A 20 -57.09 -9.18 11.36
C PHE A 20 -56.29 -10.50 11.26
N ALA A 21 -56.40 -11.24 12.38
CA ALA A 21 -56.28 -12.67 12.66
C ALA A 21 -57.07 -13.58 11.67
N ASN A 22 -57.03 -14.93 11.61
CA ASN A 22 -56.32 -16.05 12.26
C ASN A 22 -56.93 -17.37 11.67
N CYS A 23 -56.35 -18.52 12.07
CA CYS A 23 -56.92 -19.87 12.26
C CYS A 23 -56.34 -20.97 11.34
N ASN A 24 -56.14 -22.22 11.75
CA ASN A 24 -55.76 -22.89 13.02
C ASN A 24 -55.55 -24.39 12.67
N ALA A 25 -54.90 -25.16 13.56
CA ALA A 25 -55.16 -26.58 13.94
C ALA A 25 -53.95 -27.54 13.99
N ASP A 26 -53.57 -27.85 15.24
CA ASP A 26 -53.36 -29.15 15.90
C ASP A 26 -52.32 -30.20 15.44
N GLY A 27 -51.51 -30.67 16.43
CA GLY A 27 -50.97 -32.04 16.42
C GLY A 27 -49.67 -32.36 17.18
N LYS A 28 -49.75 -32.51 18.51
CA LYS A 28 -49.02 -33.44 19.42
C LYS A 28 -47.48 -33.68 19.37
N SER A 29 -46.90 -33.48 20.58
CA SER A 29 -45.92 -34.29 21.33
C SER A 29 -44.47 -34.48 20.85
N GLY A 30 -43.52 -34.21 21.75
CA GLY A 30 -42.17 -34.78 21.71
C GLY A 30 -41.14 -33.99 22.52
N SER A 31 -40.84 -34.44 23.75
CA SER A 31 -39.73 -33.97 24.57
C SER A 31 -38.37 -34.22 23.90
N GLY A 32 -37.45 -33.26 23.96
CA GLY A 32 -36.05 -33.49 23.59
C GLY A 32 -35.21 -32.23 23.73
N ALA A 33 -34.40 -32.18 24.79
CA ALA A 33 -33.39 -31.15 24.99
C ALA A 33 -32.45 -31.09 23.77
N SER A 34 -32.35 -29.93 23.13
CA SER A 34 -31.36 -29.70 22.06
C SER A 34 -30.24 -28.83 22.61
N ALA A 35 -29.11 -29.48 22.85
CA ALA A 35 -27.84 -28.85 23.15
C ALA A 35 -27.42 -27.94 21.99
N ASP A 36 -27.03 -26.72 22.35
CA ASP A 36 -26.36 -25.76 21.49
C ASP A 36 -25.06 -26.37 20.95
N THR A 37 -24.98 -26.52 19.63
CA THR A 37 -23.72 -26.79 18.93
C THR A 37 -23.65 -25.94 17.67
N SER A 38 -23.40 -24.66 17.88
CA SER A 38 -22.84 -23.78 16.85
C SER A 38 -21.45 -24.30 16.43
N LYS A 39 -21.41 -25.20 15.43
CA LYS A 39 -20.19 -25.57 14.71
C LYS A 39 -19.66 -24.34 13.97
N LYS A 40 -18.74 -23.64 14.62
CA LYS A 40 -17.84 -22.65 14.05
C LYS A 40 -17.02 -23.32 12.95
N LYS A 41 -17.47 -23.20 11.69
CA LYS A 41 -16.65 -23.50 10.51
C LYS A 41 -15.44 -22.57 10.53
N THR A 42 -14.35 -23.07 11.08
CA THR A 42 -13.01 -22.54 10.87
C THR A 42 -12.68 -22.87 9.42
N ASP A 43 -12.79 -21.87 8.56
CA ASP A 43 -12.37 -21.95 7.16
C ASP A 43 -10.84 -21.88 7.12
N SER A 44 -10.20 -22.97 7.54
CA SER A 44 -8.76 -23.18 7.38
C SER A 44 -8.51 -23.60 5.94
N THR A 45 -8.60 -22.65 5.01
CA THR A 45 -8.04 -22.82 3.68
C THR A 45 -6.54 -22.98 3.83
N VAL A 46 -6.06 -24.23 3.84
CA VAL A 46 -4.65 -24.55 3.69
C VAL A 46 -4.21 -23.93 2.36
N ASN A 47 -3.51 -22.81 2.45
CA ASN A 47 -3.02 -22.09 1.29
C ASN A 47 -1.85 -22.90 0.73
N ILE A 48 -2.14 -23.86 -0.15
CA ILE A 48 -1.11 -24.64 -0.85
C ILE A 48 -0.49 -23.73 -1.91
N MET A 49 0.32 -22.77 -1.46
CA MET A 49 1.09 -21.90 -2.34
C MET A 49 2.16 -22.76 -3.01
N LYS A 50 2.14 -22.80 -4.34
CA LYS A 50 3.12 -23.58 -5.11
C LYS A 50 4.51 -22.94 -4.99
N PRO A 51 5.57 -23.75 -4.83
CA PRO A 51 6.94 -23.26 -4.90
C PRO A 51 7.20 -22.47 -6.18
N VAL A 52 8.03 -21.43 -6.08
CA VAL A 52 8.40 -20.59 -7.22
C VAL A 52 9.29 -21.38 -8.18
N ASP A 53 8.93 -21.41 -9.46
CA ASP A 53 9.81 -21.88 -10.53
C ASP A 53 10.97 -20.90 -10.71
N ARG A 54 12.17 -21.35 -10.33
CA ARG A 54 13.39 -20.55 -10.41
C ARG A 54 13.70 -20.07 -11.83
N LYS A 55 13.54 -20.93 -12.85
CA LYS A 55 13.86 -20.57 -14.24
C LYS A 55 12.91 -19.50 -14.76
N LEU A 56 11.63 -19.63 -14.43
CA LEU A 56 10.64 -18.61 -14.77
C LEU A 56 10.94 -17.29 -14.05
N TYR A 57 11.24 -17.33 -12.75
CA TYR A 57 11.62 -16.15 -11.98
C TYR A 57 12.81 -15.41 -12.61
N ASP A 58 13.92 -16.12 -12.89
CA ASP A 58 15.12 -15.53 -13.48
C ASP A 58 14.85 -14.97 -14.89
N SER A 59 14.01 -15.64 -15.69
CA SER A 59 13.61 -15.15 -17.02
C SER A 59 12.80 -13.86 -16.95
N LEU A 60 11.86 -13.76 -16.00
CA LEU A 60 11.05 -12.55 -15.82
C LEU A 60 11.89 -11.40 -15.28
N ASP A 61 12.80 -11.67 -14.36
CA ASP A 61 13.70 -10.66 -13.80
C ASP A 61 14.67 -10.11 -14.86
N LYS A 62 15.21 -10.99 -15.72
CA LYS A 62 15.98 -10.58 -16.90
C LYS A 62 15.15 -9.72 -17.86
N LYS A 63 13.86 -10.02 -18.03
CA LYS A 63 12.95 -9.19 -18.86
C LYS A 63 12.71 -7.80 -18.22
N LEU A 64 12.61 -7.72 -16.90
CA LEU A 64 12.52 -6.45 -16.17
C LEU A 64 13.79 -5.62 -16.28
N ALA A 65 14.97 -6.25 -16.34
CA ALA A 65 16.22 -5.55 -16.58
C ALA A 65 16.26 -4.82 -17.93
N ASN A 66 15.34 -5.10 -18.86
CA ASN A 66 15.09 -4.33 -20.07
C ASN A 66 16.36 -4.03 -20.89
N GLY A 67 17.20 -5.05 -21.08
CA GLY A 67 18.43 -4.93 -21.86
C GLY A 67 19.50 -4.07 -21.21
N ASP A 68 19.51 -3.91 -19.88
CA ASP A 68 20.57 -3.22 -19.16
C ASP A 68 21.96 -3.66 -19.63
N THR A 69 22.72 -2.71 -20.16
CA THR A 69 24.10 -2.91 -20.64
C THR A 69 25.12 -2.60 -19.56
N THR A 70 24.69 -2.05 -18.42
CA THR A 70 25.60 -1.67 -17.34
C THR A 70 26.01 -2.85 -16.46
N GLY A 71 25.32 -3.99 -16.59
CA GLY A 71 25.55 -5.19 -15.79
C GLY A 71 25.06 -5.08 -14.34
N ARG A 72 24.27 -4.03 -14.03
CA ARG A 72 23.69 -3.78 -12.70
C ARG A 72 22.34 -4.47 -12.52
N TRP A 73 21.60 -4.66 -13.62
CA TRP A 73 20.27 -5.28 -13.63
C TRP A 73 20.24 -6.52 -14.53
N PRO A 74 19.55 -7.60 -14.13
CA PRO A 74 18.95 -7.80 -12.81
C PRO A 74 20.02 -7.89 -11.72
N VAL A 75 19.64 -7.66 -10.46
CA VAL A 75 20.58 -7.79 -9.34
C VAL A 75 21.04 -9.24 -9.25
N LYS A 76 22.36 -9.45 -9.18
CA LYS A 76 22.93 -10.80 -9.10
C LYS A 76 22.67 -11.42 -7.73
N ASN A 77 22.61 -12.75 -7.68
CA ASN A 77 22.50 -13.53 -6.43
C ASN A 77 21.25 -13.20 -5.59
N GLN A 78 20.16 -12.77 -6.23
CA GLN A 78 18.88 -12.62 -5.53
C GLN A 78 18.40 -13.98 -4.99
N PRO A 79 17.83 -14.01 -3.76
CA PRO A 79 17.19 -15.21 -3.25
C PRO A 79 15.95 -15.53 -4.09
N THR A 80 15.65 -16.81 -4.25
CA THR A 80 14.35 -17.23 -4.77
C THR A 80 13.28 -16.89 -3.74
N PRO A 81 12.24 -16.12 -4.09
CA PRO A 81 11.23 -15.76 -3.11
C PRO A 81 10.39 -16.99 -2.73
N LEU A 82 9.75 -16.91 -1.56
CA LEU A 82 8.82 -17.93 -1.12
C LEU A 82 7.60 -18.03 -2.06
N ALA A 83 6.89 -19.16 -1.93
CA ALA A 83 5.62 -19.37 -2.60
C ALA A 83 4.63 -18.22 -2.31
N GLY A 84 3.88 -17.78 -3.32
CA GLY A 84 3.00 -16.62 -3.21
C GLY A 84 3.66 -15.27 -3.49
N ALA A 85 4.91 -15.24 -4.00
CA ALA A 85 5.55 -14.04 -4.52
C ALA A 85 4.69 -13.33 -5.59
N ILE A 86 4.68 -12.00 -5.55
CA ILE A 86 3.95 -11.17 -6.51
C ILE A 86 4.89 -10.72 -7.62
N LEU A 87 6.11 -10.32 -7.27
CA LEU A 87 7.14 -9.82 -8.16
C LEU A 87 8.13 -10.94 -8.51
N PRO A 88 8.62 -11.00 -9.76
CA PRO A 88 8.26 -10.16 -10.92
C PRO A 88 7.04 -10.67 -11.72
N PHE A 89 6.25 -11.61 -11.18
CA PHE A 89 5.15 -12.28 -11.90
C PHE A 89 3.98 -11.36 -12.26
N LYS A 90 3.70 -10.36 -11.43
CA LYS A 90 2.62 -9.38 -11.63
C LYS A 90 3.12 -7.97 -11.39
N ARG A 91 2.62 -7.03 -12.17
CA ARG A 91 2.84 -5.60 -11.96
C ARG A 91 1.87 -5.08 -10.93
N ILE A 92 2.38 -4.46 -9.88
CA ILE A 92 1.54 -3.84 -8.85
C ILE A 92 1.15 -2.43 -9.32
N VAL A 93 -0.14 -2.12 -9.33
CA VAL A 93 -0.66 -0.78 -9.65
C VAL A 93 -1.56 -0.31 -8.51
N VAL A 94 -1.22 0.81 -7.88
CA VAL A 94 -1.90 1.28 -6.67
C VAL A 94 -2.29 2.75 -6.71
N TYR A 95 -3.36 3.07 -5.98
CA TYR A 95 -3.65 4.44 -5.55
C TYR A 95 -3.10 4.68 -4.15
N TYR A 96 -2.37 5.79 -3.99
CA TYR A 96 -1.78 6.20 -2.73
C TYR A 96 -2.61 7.28 -2.04
N GLY A 97 -2.57 7.30 -0.71
CA GLY A 97 -2.99 8.48 0.06
C GLY A 97 -3.57 8.16 1.44
N ASN A 98 -4.29 9.14 1.99
CA ASN A 98 -4.87 9.06 3.33
C ASN A 98 -6.36 9.46 3.30
N LEU A 99 -7.22 8.61 3.88
CA LEU A 99 -8.68 8.78 3.91
C LEU A 99 -9.17 10.06 4.60
N HIS A 100 -8.35 10.72 5.44
CA HIS A 100 -8.71 11.98 6.07
C HIS A 100 -8.34 13.21 5.22
N SER A 101 -7.59 13.05 4.13
CA SER A 101 -7.10 14.17 3.34
C SER A 101 -7.22 13.94 1.84
N LYS A 102 -8.08 14.75 1.21
CA LYS A 102 -8.21 14.83 -0.26
C LYS A 102 -6.98 15.42 -0.96
N LYS A 103 -5.99 15.90 -0.19
CA LYS A 103 -4.74 16.50 -0.72
C LYS A 103 -3.55 15.54 -0.65
N MET A 104 -3.70 14.40 0.03
CA MET A 104 -2.60 13.44 0.25
C MET A 104 -2.61 12.25 -0.71
N GLY A 105 -3.47 12.27 -1.73
CA GLY A 105 -3.40 11.35 -2.86
C GLY A 105 -4.74 10.77 -3.29
N ALA A 106 -4.75 10.21 -4.51
CA ALA A 106 -5.91 9.65 -5.18
C ALA A 106 -6.75 8.67 -4.34
N LEU A 107 -6.16 7.93 -3.40
CA LEU A 107 -6.90 7.01 -2.52
C LEU A 107 -7.91 7.76 -1.61
N GLY A 108 -7.50 8.91 -1.07
CA GLY A 108 -8.31 9.72 -0.15
C GLY A 108 -9.10 10.84 -0.81
N GLU A 109 -8.87 11.09 -2.10
CA GLU A 109 -9.49 12.18 -2.84
C GLU A 109 -10.95 11.90 -3.23
N TYR A 110 -11.27 10.64 -3.56
CA TYR A 110 -12.56 10.22 -4.10
C TYR A 110 -13.34 9.32 -3.15
N ALA A 111 -14.66 9.25 -3.32
CA ALA A 111 -15.47 8.24 -2.65
C ALA A 111 -15.07 6.83 -3.13
N PRO A 112 -15.18 5.77 -2.29
CA PRO A 112 -14.63 4.46 -2.62
C PRO A 112 -15.03 3.86 -3.98
N LYS A 113 -16.30 4.04 -4.40
CA LYS A 113 -16.77 3.55 -5.70
C LYS A 113 -16.11 4.28 -6.87
N GLU A 114 -16.00 5.60 -6.79
CA GLU A 114 -15.35 6.42 -7.81
C GLU A 114 -13.84 6.17 -7.84
N MET A 115 -13.21 6.11 -6.66
CA MET A 115 -11.80 5.74 -6.51
C MET A 115 -11.49 4.44 -7.25
N TRP A 116 -12.31 3.41 -7.06
CA TRP A 116 -12.17 2.13 -7.74
C TRP A 116 -12.39 2.20 -9.25
N GLN A 117 -13.38 2.95 -9.73
CA GLN A 117 -13.56 3.16 -11.18
C GLN A 117 -12.30 3.77 -11.82
N ARG A 118 -11.68 4.74 -11.15
CA ARG A 118 -10.47 5.42 -11.63
C ARG A 118 -9.25 4.49 -11.58
N LEU A 119 -9.02 3.79 -10.47
CA LEU A 119 -7.94 2.82 -10.35
C LEU A 119 -8.07 1.69 -11.37
N ASN A 120 -9.28 1.15 -11.58
CA ASN A 120 -9.54 0.13 -12.60
C ASN A 120 -9.27 0.63 -14.03
N THR A 121 -9.39 1.94 -14.27
CA THR A 121 -9.01 2.55 -15.55
C THR A 121 -7.49 2.53 -15.72
N GLU A 122 -6.71 2.83 -14.68
CA GLU A 122 -5.25 2.72 -14.74
C GLU A 122 -4.79 1.26 -14.88
N VAL A 123 -5.41 0.32 -14.17
CA VAL A 123 -5.15 -1.12 -14.32
C VAL A 123 -5.31 -1.56 -15.78
N LYS A 124 -6.42 -1.21 -16.43
CA LYS A 124 -6.66 -1.54 -17.85
C LYS A 124 -5.63 -0.93 -18.80
N LYS A 125 -5.13 0.28 -18.52
CA LYS A 125 -4.06 0.89 -19.32
C LYS A 125 -2.77 0.07 -19.22
N TRP A 126 -2.42 -0.40 -18.03
CA TRP A 126 -1.25 -1.23 -17.81
C TRP A 126 -1.37 -2.63 -18.43
N GLU A 127 -2.54 -3.26 -18.32
CA GLU A 127 -2.83 -4.53 -19.00
C GLU A 127 -2.72 -4.40 -20.52
N LYS A 128 -3.18 -3.28 -21.09
CA LYS A 128 -3.05 -2.99 -22.52
C LYS A 128 -1.60 -2.74 -22.94
N ALA A 129 -0.83 -2.00 -22.14
CA ALA A 129 0.53 -1.62 -22.48
C ALA A 129 1.53 -2.78 -22.36
N ASP A 130 1.29 -3.72 -21.44
CA ASP A 130 2.11 -4.93 -21.27
C ASP A 130 1.24 -6.16 -20.93
N PRO A 131 0.57 -6.76 -21.93
CA PRO A 131 -0.37 -7.86 -21.73
C PRO A 131 0.31 -9.14 -21.22
N THR A 132 1.64 -9.21 -21.31
CA THR A 132 2.41 -10.37 -20.84
C THR A 132 2.73 -10.33 -19.35
N THR A 133 2.43 -9.23 -18.67
CA THR A 133 2.67 -9.06 -17.23
C THR A 133 1.34 -8.68 -16.56
N PRO A 134 0.61 -9.64 -15.96
CA PRO A 134 -0.68 -9.37 -15.31
C PRO A 134 -0.59 -8.27 -14.26
N VAL A 135 -1.68 -7.55 -14.05
CA VAL A 135 -1.73 -6.46 -13.07
C VAL A 135 -2.33 -6.94 -11.74
N GLN A 136 -1.70 -6.53 -10.65
CA GLN A 136 -2.12 -6.73 -9.28
C GLN A 136 -2.57 -5.38 -8.71
N PRO A 137 -3.88 -5.08 -8.63
CA PRO A 137 -4.36 -3.84 -8.06
C PRO A 137 -4.10 -3.79 -6.54
N GLY A 138 -3.88 -2.60 -6.02
CA GLY A 138 -3.76 -2.38 -4.58
C GLY A 138 -4.05 -0.96 -4.13
N LEU A 139 -4.14 -0.77 -2.81
CA LEU A 139 -4.32 0.52 -2.16
C LEU A 139 -3.11 0.79 -1.25
N HIS A 140 -2.46 1.94 -1.40
CA HIS A 140 -1.30 2.32 -0.58
C HIS A 140 -1.70 3.41 0.40
N TYR A 141 -1.98 3.03 1.64
CA TYR A 141 -2.55 3.89 2.66
C TYR A 141 -1.50 4.40 3.64
N ILE A 142 -1.45 5.71 3.86
CA ILE A 142 -0.56 6.32 4.83
C ILE A 142 -1.13 6.10 6.25
N ALA A 143 -0.56 5.13 6.96
CA ALA A 143 -1.00 4.70 8.28
C ALA A 143 -0.34 5.50 9.42
N ALA A 144 0.81 6.11 9.16
CA ALA A 144 1.41 7.12 10.02
C ALA A 144 1.87 8.30 9.17
N VAL A 145 1.41 9.50 9.49
CA VAL A 145 1.65 10.72 8.71
C VAL A 145 2.59 11.62 9.48
N ALA A 146 3.67 12.10 8.84
CA ALA A 146 4.52 13.11 9.43
C ALA A 146 3.75 14.44 9.51
N SER A 147 3.80 15.09 10.68
CA SER A 147 3.01 16.26 11.00
C SER A 147 3.88 17.50 11.09
N GLY A 148 3.33 18.65 10.67
CA GLY A 148 3.96 19.95 10.94
C GLY A 148 3.80 20.42 12.39
N THR A 149 2.94 19.76 13.17
CA THR A 149 2.67 20.09 14.58
C THR A 149 3.03 18.94 15.51
N ALA A 150 3.51 19.29 16.70
CA ALA A 150 3.87 18.32 17.73
C ALA A 150 2.62 17.59 18.25
N GLY A 151 2.69 16.25 18.28
CA GLY A 151 1.76 15.44 19.05
C GLY A 151 2.07 15.47 20.55
N LYS A 152 1.25 14.79 21.36
CA LYS A 152 1.44 14.70 22.82
C LYS A 152 2.79 14.10 23.23
N ASP A 153 3.36 13.25 22.40
CA ASP A 153 4.67 12.60 22.58
C ASP A 153 5.84 13.39 21.98
N GLY A 154 5.57 14.58 21.42
CA GLY A 154 6.58 15.41 20.76
C GLY A 154 7.17 14.78 19.50
N LYS A 155 6.55 13.74 18.92
CA LYS A 155 7.12 13.00 17.77
C LYS A 155 6.76 13.54 16.40
N TYR A 156 5.82 14.49 16.34
CA TYR A 156 5.33 15.07 15.08
C TYR A 156 4.78 14.00 14.12
N ILE A 157 4.04 13.03 14.65
CA ILE A 157 3.39 11.96 13.87
C ILE A 157 1.91 11.93 14.20
N ASN A 158 1.08 11.92 13.16
CA ASN A 158 -0.32 11.56 13.27
C ASN A 158 -0.47 10.07 12.94
N ARG A 159 -0.57 9.23 13.97
CA ARG A 159 -0.81 7.79 13.83
C ARG A 159 -2.29 7.54 13.55
N MET A 160 -2.59 6.86 12.45
CA MET A 160 -3.97 6.56 12.10
C MET A 160 -4.51 5.49 13.06
N GLY A 161 -5.66 5.77 13.66
CA GLY A 161 -6.30 4.81 14.54
C GLY A 161 -6.71 3.54 13.80
N ASN A 162 -6.78 2.42 14.51
CA ASN A 162 -7.15 1.10 13.96
C ASN A 162 -8.38 1.14 13.04
N LYS A 163 -9.43 1.89 13.42
CA LYS A 163 -10.66 2.03 12.62
C LYS A 163 -10.41 2.57 11.20
N GLN A 164 -9.39 3.41 11.01
CA GLN A 164 -9.02 3.94 9.70
C GLN A 164 -8.32 2.89 8.84
N ILE A 165 -7.39 2.15 9.43
CA ILE A 165 -6.75 1.01 8.76
C ILE A 165 -7.82 -0.05 8.40
N ASP A 166 -8.75 -0.33 9.31
CA ASP A 166 -9.88 -1.23 9.06
C ASP A 166 -10.75 -0.73 7.89
N SER A 167 -10.88 0.60 7.73
CA SER A 167 -11.65 1.21 6.65
C SER A 167 -10.98 1.00 5.29
N VAL A 168 -9.65 1.19 5.17
CA VAL A 168 -8.97 0.88 3.90
C VAL A 168 -9.00 -0.62 3.60
N LEU A 169 -8.91 -1.49 4.62
CA LEU A 169 -9.06 -2.94 4.42
C LEU A 169 -10.47 -3.29 3.92
N LYS A 170 -11.53 -2.63 4.41
CA LYS A 170 -12.89 -2.80 3.87
C LYS A 170 -13.00 -2.30 2.43
N ILE A 171 -12.41 -1.15 2.11
CA ILE A 171 -12.38 -0.62 0.73
C ILE A 171 -11.65 -1.60 -0.20
N SER A 172 -10.55 -2.22 0.26
CA SER A 172 -9.79 -3.20 -0.52
C SER A 172 -10.64 -4.41 -0.91
N LYS A 173 -11.54 -4.86 -0.03
CA LYS A 173 -12.45 -6.00 -0.26
C LYS A 173 -13.57 -5.72 -1.26
N MET A 174 -13.73 -4.47 -1.71
CA MET A 174 -14.69 -4.14 -2.78
C MET A 174 -14.26 -4.69 -4.14
N GLN A 175 -12.99 -5.08 -4.31
CA GLN A 175 -12.47 -5.70 -5.53
C GLN A 175 -11.72 -6.98 -5.18
N PRO A 176 -11.90 -8.08 -5.93
CA PRO A 176 -11.24 -9.35 -5.66
C PRO A 176 -9.72 -9.20 -5.79
N ASN A 177 -8.99 -9.99 -5.01
CA ASN A 177 -7.53 -10.09 -5.07
C ASN A 177 -6.78 -8.78 -4.79
N THR A 178 -7.40 -7.74 -4.22
CA THR A 178 -6.71 -6.48 -3.90
C THR A 178 -5.71 -6.63 -2.76
N ILE A 179 -4.52 -6.04 -2.92
CA ILE A 179 -3.52 -5.92 -1.84
C ILE A 179 -3.53 -4.52 -1.21
N VAL A 180 -3.02 -4.41 0.02
CA VAL A 180 -2.93 -3.13 0.73
C VAL A 180 -1.50 -2.91 1.20
N PHE A 181 -1.00 -1.69 1.05
CA PHE A 181 0.24 -1.25 1.68
C PHE A 181 -0.11 -0.29 2.82
N LEU A 182 0.54 -0.48 3.97
CA LEU A 182 0.52 0.48 5.06
C LEU A 182 1.83 1.26 5.02
N ASP A 183 1.75 2.56 4.81
CA ASP A 183 2.90 3.44 4.73
C ASP A 183 3.18 4.15 6.06
N LEU A 184 4.45 4.26 6.44
CA LEU A 184 4.89 4.89 7.67
C LEU A 184 5.85 6.06 7.42
N GLN A 185 5.37 7.27 7.74
CA GLN A 185 6.15 8.49 7.84
C GLN A 185 6.50 8.76 9.31
N VAL A 186 7.73 8.46 9.71
CA VAL A 186 8.09 8.32 11.14
C VAL A 186 8.49 9.62 11.84
N ALA A 187 8.64 10.74 11.12
CA ALA A 187 9.06 12.03 11.67
C ALA A 187 10.24 11.92 12.68
N LEU A 188 10.03 12.35 13.93
CA LEU A 188 11.02 12.30 15.03
C LEU A 188 10.96 10.99 15.86
N SER A 189 10.17 10.01 15.42
CA SER A 189 10.23 8.64 15.94
C SER A 189 11.20 7.79 15.11
N THR A 190 11.18 6.49 15.34
CA THR A 190 12.01 5.52 14.61
C THR A 190 11.14 4.42 14.04
N ILE A 191 11.57 3.82 12.92
CA ILE A 191 10.84 2.69 12.35
C ILE A 191 10.71 1.51 13.33
N LYS A 192 11.69 1.33 14.23
CA LYS A 192 11.67 0.32 15.29
C LYS A 192 10.53 0.55 16.29
N ALA A 193 10.18 1.80 16.59
CA ALA A 193 9.06 2.14 17.45
C ALA A 193 7.71 2.10 16.72
N GLU A 194 7.68 2.46 15.45
CA GLU A 194 6.41 2.59 14.70
C GLU A 194 5.90 1.28 14.11
N LEU A 195 6.80 0.39 13.65
CA LEU A 195 6.40 -0.85 12.98
C LEU A 195 5.51 -1.78 13.85
N PRO A 196 5.78 -1.96 15.17
CA PRO A 196 4.93 -2.81 16.02
C PRO A 196 3.46 -2.35 16.10
N HIS A 197 3.17 -1.06 15.92
CA HIS A 197 1.80 -0.54 16.00
C HIS A 197 0.87 -1.10 14.91
N ILE A 198 1.44 -1.49 13.76
CA ILE A 198 0.68 -2.04 12.64
C ILE A 198 0.90 -3.55 12.45
N GLU A 199 1.64 -4.22 13.35
CA GLU A 199 2.02 -5.62 13.20
C GLU A 199 0.82 -6.54 12.93
N LYS A 200 -0.25 -6.39 13.71
CA LYS A 200 -1.47 -7.19 13.56
C LYS A 200 -2.08 -7.12 12.15
N TYR A 201 -1.86 -6.02 11.43
CA TYR A 201 -2.33 -5.84 10.06
C TYR A 201 -1.36 -6.46 9.07
N LEU A 202 -0.05 -6.33 9.30
CA LEU A 202 0.98 -6.98 8.47
C LEU A 202 0.91 -8.51 8.54
N GLN A 203 0.34 -9.08 9.61
CA GLN A 203 0.03 -10.52 9.69
C GLN A 203 -1.01 -10.97 8.66
N LEU A 204 -1.79 -10.06 8.05
CA LEU A 204 -2.71 -10.41 6.98
C LEU A 204 -1.93 -10.70 5.67
N PRO A 205 -2.22 -11.80 4.95
CA PRO A 205 -1.44 -12.22 3.78
C PRO A 205 -1.32 -11.16 2.68
N TYR A 206 -2.38 -10.38 2.46
CA TYR A 206 -2.50 -9.37 1.41
C TYR A 206 -2.08 -7.96 1.83
N VAL A 207 -1.54 -7.81 3.05
CA VAL A 207 -1.05 -6.53 3.57
C VAL A 207 0.47 -6.49 3.53
N HIS A 208 0.99 -5.37 3.03
CA HIS A 208 2.37 -5.07 2.72
C HIS A 208 2.80 -3.73 3.36
N LEU A 209 4.07 -3.38 3.24
CA LEU A 209 4.65 -2.21 3.93
C LEU A 209 5.25 -1.22 2.94
N GLY A 210 5.02 0.07 3.19
CA GLY A 210 5.77 1.19 2.61
C GLY A 210 6.43 2.00 3.73
N ILE A 211 7.59 2.62 3.44
CA ILE A 211 8.16 3.65 4.31
C ILE A 211 8.71 4.81 3.48
N ASP A 212 8.60 6.01 4.04
CA ASP A 212 9.06 7.25 3.43
C ASP A 212 10.34 7.77 4.12
N PRO A 213 11.55 7.52 3.57
CA PRO A 213 12.78 8.01 4.17
C PRO A 213 12.86 9.53 4.29
N GLU A 214 12.16 10.27 3.41
CA GLU A 214 12.12 11.75 3.49
C GLU A 214 11.56 12.27 4.81
N PHE A 215 10.83 11.45 5.55
CA PHE A 215 10.27 11.79 6.85
C PHE A 215 11.00 11.11 8.02
N SER A 216 12.13 10.44 7.81
CA SER A 216 12.95 9.91 8.91
C SER A 216 13.94 10.97 9.39
N MET A 217 13.51 11.76 10.38
CA MET A 217 14.18 12.98 10.81
C MET A 217 15.18 12.72 11.95
N LYS A 218 16.18 11.89 11.66
CA LYS A 218 17.19 11.44 12.65
C LYS A 218 18.03 12.58 13.26
N ASP A 219 18.11 13.73 12.59
CA ASP A 219 18.87 14.91 13.05
C ASP A 219 18.06 15.85 13.96
N GLY A 220 16.80 15.49 14.28
CA GLY A 220 15.92 16.33 15.09
C GLY A 220 15.22 17.46 14.33
N SER A 221 15.50 17.63 13.03
CA SER A 221 14.82 18.65 12.23
C SER A 221 13.34 18.31 12.01
N LEU A 222 12.50 19.34 11.94
CA LEU A 222 11.07 19.12 11.78
C LEU A 222 10.74 18.56 10.39
N PRO A 223 9.76 17.63 10.27
CA PRO A 223 9.34 17.08 8.99
C PRO A 223 9.02 18.18 7.95
N GLY A 224 9.42 17.95 6.70
CA GLY A 224 9.19 18.88 5.60
C GLY A 224 10.11 20.11 5.57
N LYS A 225 10.99 20.32 6.56
CA LYS A 225 12.05 21.35 6.50
C LYS A 225 13.29 20.88 5.76
N LYS A 226 13.61 19.60 5.88
CA LYS A 226 14.68 18.90 5.17
C LYS A 226 14.18 17.53 4.75
N ILE A 227 14.87 16.93 3.79
CA ILE A 227 14.66 15.53 3.41
C ILE A 227 15.40 14.67 4.43
N GLY A 228 14.65 13.82 5.13
CA GLY A 228 15.16 12.82 6.06
C GLY A 228 15.94 11.68 5.39
N THR A 229 16.29 10.66 6.18
CA THR A 229 17.11 9.55 5.70
C THR A 229 16.87 8.25 6.45
N TYR A 230 17.00 7.14 5.73
CA TYR A 230 17.23 5.81 6.30
C TYR A 230 18.58 5.27 5.84
N ASP A 231 19.23 4.52 6.72
CA ASP A 231 20.38 3.72 6.35
C ASP A 231 19.96 2.28 6.00
N ALA A 232 20.82 1.56 5.28
CA ALA A 232 20.66 0.12 5.09
C ALA A 232 20.48 -0.65 6.41
N ALA A 233 21.04 -0.19 7.54
CA ALA A 233 20.80 -0.77 8.85
C ALA A 233 19.32 -0.70 9.27
N ASP A 234 18.65 0.44 9.05
CA ASP A 234 17.21 0.60 9.33
C ASP A 234 16.38 -0.32 8.42
N ILE A 235 16.75 -0.35 7.13
CA ILE A 235 16.08 -1.18 6.12
C ILE A 235 16.25 -2.67 6.46
N ASN A 236 17.45 -3.08 6.89
CA ASN A 236 17.75 -4.46 7.28
C ASN A 236 17.02 -4.88 8.57
N TYR A 237 16.77 -3.94 9.48
CA TYR A 237 15.88 -4.17 10.62
C TYR A 237 14.45 -4.46 10.13
N VAL A 238 13.92 -3.64 9.21
CA VAL A 238 12.57 -3.85 8.67
C VAL A 238 12.45 -5.17 7.91
N THR A 239 13.40 -5.49 7.02
CA THR A 239 13.36 -6.77 6.28
C THR A 239 13.51 -7.97 7.20
N GLY A 240 14.30 -7.85 8.29
CA GLY A 240 14.39 -8.87 9.34
C GLY A 240 13.06 -9.08 10.05
N TYR A 241 12.44 -7.99 10.51
CA TYR A 241 11.15 -8.02 11.18
C TYR A 241 10.05 -8.66 10.32
N LEU A 242 9.97 -8.27 9.04
CA LEU A 242 9.02 -8.85 8.10
C LEU A 242 9.31 -10.34 7.83
N ALA A 243 10.59 -10.72 7.71
CA ALA A 243 10.95 -12.12 7.51
C ALA A 243 10.59 -13.01 8.71
N ASP A 244 10.84 -12.54 9.92
CA ASP A 244 10.47 -13.26 11.14
C ASP A 244 8.94 -13.42 11.24
N MET A 245 8.18 -12.38 10.88
CA MET A 245 6.72 -12.45 10.80
C MET A 245 6.25 -13.46 9.76
N VAL A 246 6.82 -13.43 8.55
CA VAL A 246 6.48 -14.35 7.47
C VAL A 246 6.69 -15.80 7.90
N LYS A 247 7.83 -16.10 8.54
CA LYS A 247 8.12 -17.44 9.07
C LYS A 247 7.18 -17.84 10.19
N LYS A 248 6.99 -16.95 11.18
CA LYS A 248 6.19 -17.21 12.37
C LYS A 248 4.73 -17.52 12.05
N TYR A 249 4.15 -16.82 11.08
CA TYR A 249 2.73 -16.94 10.73
C TYR A 249 2.48 -17.65 9.39
N ASN A 250 3.53 -18.26 8.79
CA ASN A 250 3.46 -18.96 7.51
C ASN A 250 2.79 -18.13 6.40
N LEU A 251 3.25 -16.89 6.23
CA LEU A 251 2.66 -15.93 5.28
C LEU A 251 3.33 -16.03 3.90
N PRO A 252 2.66 -15.56 2.83
CA PRO A 252 3.37 -15.23 1.60
C PRO A 252 4.42 -14.13 1.84
N PRO A 253 5.44 -14.03 0.97
CA PRO A 253 6.47 -13.01 1.10
C PRO A 253 5.87 -11.61 0.98
N LYS A 254 6.37 -10.67 1.79
CA LYS A 254 5.88 -9.29 1.82
C LYS A 254 6.53 -8.46 0.73
N VAL A 255 5.75 -7.65 0.02
CA VAL A 255 6.33 -6.55 -0.77
C VAL A 255 6.65 -5.41 0.18
N PHE A 256 7.85 -4.86 0.09
CA PHE A 256 8.32 -3.77 0.91
C PHE A 256 8.78 -2.61 0.03
N VAL A 257 8.07 -1.48 0.10
CA VAL A 257 8.30 -0.31 -0.76
C VAL A 257 9.13 0.72 0.00
N LEU A 258 10.24 1.14 -0.62
CA LEU A 258 11.16 2.15 -0.13
C LEU A 258 11.13 3.36 -1.07
N HIS A 259 10.54 4.46 -0.61
CA HIS A 259 10.40 5.67 -1.41
C HIS A 259 11.74 6.41 -1.56
N ARG A 260 12.10 6.83 -2.77
CA ARG A 260 13.37 7.52 -3.05
C ARG A 260 13.29 8.44 -4.26
N PHE A 261 13.74 9.67 -4.09
CA PHE A 261 13.94 10.64 -5.19
C PHE A 261 15.18 11.51 -5.04
N THR A 262 15.98 11.27 -4.00
CA THR A 262 17.34 11.80 -3.90
C THR A 262 18.28 10.70 -3.40
N LYS A 263 19.59 10.84 -3.68
CA LYS A 263 20.59 9.87 -3.23
C LYS A 263 20.65 9.70 -1.71
N LYS A 264 20.57 10.81 -0.96
CA LYS A 264 20.77 10.82 0.51
C LYS A 264 19.59 10.25 1.31
N MET A 265 18.44 10.03 0.68
CA MET A 265 17.27 9.42 1.33
C MET A 265 17.53 7.99 1.81
N VAL A 266 18.37 7.24 1.07
CA VAL A 266 18.76 5.88 1.45
C VAL A 266 20.28 5.78 1.38
N THR A 267 20.94 5.72 2.53
CA THR A 267 22.39 5.56 2.59
C THR A 267 22.78 4.09 2.61
N ASN A 268 23.96 3.80 2.05
CA ASN A 268 24.55 2.47 2.03
C ASN A 268 23.64 1.40 1.39
N SER A 269 22.86 1.76 0.36
CA SER A 269 21.87 0.89 -0.29
C SER A 269 22.43 -0.46 -0.75
N GLN A 270 23.72 -0.54 -1.09
CA GLN A 270 24.43 -1.78 -1.43
C GLN A 270 24.52 -2.80 -0.28
N ASN A 271 24.33 -2.36 0.97
CA ASN A 271 24.36 -3.20 2.17
C ASN A 271 22.97 -3.72 2.57
N ILE A 272 21.92 -3.44 1.79
CA ILE A 272 20.57 -3.97 2.02
C ILE A 272 20.57 -5.47 1.74
N LYS A 273 20.14 -6.26 2.73
CA LYS A 273 20.07 -7.72 2.67
C LYS A 273 18.73 -8.16 2.09
N LEU A 274 18.79 -8.84 0.95
CA LEU A 274 17.63 -9.48 0.33
C LEU A 274 17.29 -10.80 1.04
N ARG A 275 16.01 -11.13 1.09
CA ARG A 275 15.49 -12.29 1.83
C ARG A 275 14.37 -12.98 1.03
N PRO A 276 14.26 -14.32 1.03
CA PRO A 276 13.15 -15.02 0.36
C PRO A 276 11.75 -14.53 0.79
N GLU A 277 11.64 -14.05 2.03
CA GLU A 277 10.40 -13.60 2.67
C GLU A 277 9.99 -12.17 2.27
N VAL A 278 10.87 -11.38 1.65
CA VAL A 278 10.64 -9.95 1.38
C VAL A 278 11.07 -9.57 -0.03
N GLN A 279 10.15 -8.96 -0.78
CA GLN A 279 10.35 -8.43 -2.11
C GLN A 279 10.51 -6.91 -2.02
N VAL A 280 11.74 -6.41 -2.12
CA VAL A 280 12.09 -5.01 -1.90
C VAL A 280 11.93 -4.20 -3.18
N VAL A 281 11.20 -3.09 -3.11
CA VAL A 281 10.97 -2.17 -4.23
C VAL A 281 11.62 -0.82 -3.89
N MET A 282 12.62 -0.41 -4.66
CA MET A 282 13.10 0.98 -4.65
C MET A 282 12.22 1.81 -5.57
N HIS A 283 11.40 2.67 -4.96
CA HIS A 283 10.30 3.36 -5.62
C HIS A 283 10.65 4.83 -5.93
N MET A 284 10.64 5.18 -7.21
CA MET A 284 10.91 6.56 -7.65
C MET A 284 9.72 7.47 -7.28
N ASP A 285 9.90 8.28 -6.24
CA ASP A 285 8.85 9.10 -5.62
C ASP A 285 8.99 10.62 -5.91
N GLY A 286 9.76 10.98 -6.94
CA GLY A 286 9.97 12.37 -7.32
C GLY A 286 8.85 12.86 -8.24
N TRP A 287 8.34 14.06 -8.00
CA TRP A 287 7.40 14.74 -8.91
C TRP A 287 8.14 15.65 -9.90
N GLY A 288 7.52 15.90 -11.04
CA GLY A 288 8.05 16.79 -12.08
C GLY A 288 7.68 16.38 -13.48
N GLU A 289 8.14 17.14 -14.46
CA GLU A 289 7.98 16.83 -15.87
C GLU A 289 8.69 15.51 -16.25
N PRO A 290 8.26 14.83 -17.34
CA PRO A 290 8.80 13.53 -17.74
C PRO A 290 10.34 13.42 -17.77
N GLU A 291 11.04 14.41 -18.31
CA GLU A 291 12.50 14.37 -18.41
C GLU A 291 13.19 14.44 -17.05
N LEU A 292 12.70 15.29 -16.14
CA LEU A 292 13.21 15.33 -14.77
C LEU A 292 13.02 13.98 -14.08
N LYS A 293 11.84 13.37 -14.23
CA LYS A 293 11.53 12.07 -13.61
C LYS A 293 12.37 10.93 -14.18
N LYS A 294 12.61 10.90 -15.50
CA LYS A 294 13.57 9.97 -16.13
C LYS A 294 14.98 10.19 -15.59
N GLY A 295 15.38 11.46 -15.42
CA GLY A 295 16.65 11.83 -14.79
C GLY A 295 16.77 11.29 -13.37
N THR A 296 15.80 11.57 -12.51
CA THR A 296 15.73 11.08 -11.12
C THR A 296 15.78 9.56 -11.06
N TYR A 297 15.02 8.88 -11.94
CA TYR A 297 15.04 7.42 -12.04
C TYR A 297 16.44 6.89 -12.39
N ARG A 298 17.09 7.45 -13.41
CA ARG A 298 18.45 7.05 -13.82
C ARG A 298 19.49 7.28 -12.70
N HIS A 299 19.46 8.44 -12.06
CA HIS A 299 20.50 8.84 -11.11
C HIS A 299 20.35 8.25 -9.73
N PHE A 300 19.12 7.96 -9.30
CA PHE A 300 18.87 7.50 -7.93
C PHE A 300 18.24 6.13 -7.85
N ILE A 301 17.60 5.60 -8.91
CA ILE A 301 17.03 4.24 -8.88
C ILE A 301 17.93 3.26 -9.64
N GLN A 302 18.17 3.51 -10.93
CA GLN A 302 18.93 2.60 -11.78
C GLN A 302 20.39 2.44 -11.33
N SER A 303 21.02 3.53 -10.92
CA SER A 303 22.44 3.58 -10.53
C SER A 303 22.75 2.87 -9.19
N GLU A 304 21.72 2.67 -8.35
CA GLU A 304 21.82 2.07 -7.02
C GLU A 304 20.83 0.89 -6.91
N PRO A 305 21.17 -0.24 -7.53
CA PRO A 305 20.27 -1.38 -7.63
C PRO A 305 20.10 -2.10 -6.29
N VAL A 306 18.87 -2.54 -6.00
CA VAL A 306 18.55 -3.29 -4.76
C VAL A 306 17.83 -4.60 -5.09
N GLN A 307 16.62 -4.56 -5.65
CA GLN A 307 15.94 -5.78 -6.11
C GLN A 307 14.93 -5.49 -7.22
N PHE A 308 13.85 -4.77 -6.91
CA PHE A 308 12.86 -4.31 -7.89
C PHE A 308 12.75 -2.78 -7.88
N THR A 309 12.19 -2.24 -8.95
CA THR A 309 11.97 -0.80 -9.06
C THR A 309 10.49 -0.45 -9.15
N GLY A 310 10.17 0.74 -8.66
CA GLY A 310 8.85 1.32 -8.80
C GLY A 310 8.91 2.74 -9.34
N PHE A 311 7.75 3.26 -9.73
CA PHE A 311 7.60 4.61 -10.25
C PHE A 311 6.28 5.22 -9.83
N LYS A 312 6.33 6.45 -9.31
CA LYS A 312 5.13 7.20 -8.95
C LYS A 312 4.74 8.19 -10.03
N LEU A 313 3.44 8.37 -10.24
CA LEU A 313 2.85 9.39 -11.10
C LEU A 313 1.97 10.30 -10.23
N PHE A 314 2.17 11.61 -10.35
CA PHE A 314 1.40 12.58 -9.58
C PHE A 314 0.43 13.32 -10.51
N TYR A 315 -0.87 13.04 -10.40
CA TYR A 315 -1.91 13.58 -11.28
C TYR A 315 -1.91 15.11 -11.36
N LYS A 316 -1.44 15.78 -10.31
CA LYS A 316 -1.40 17.25 -10.20
C LYS A 316 0.01 17.81 -10.28
N ASN A 317 0.96 17.20 -9.57
CA ASN A 317 2.31 17.79 -9.43
C ASN A 317 3.17 17.63 -10.68
N ASP A 318 3.02 16.52 -11.42
CA ASP A 318 3.79 16.30 -12.66
C ASP A 318 3.33 17.23 -13.79
N LEU A 319 2.13 17.82 -13.67
CA LEU A 319 1.57 18.74 -14.67
C LEU A 319 2.00 20.19 -14.46
N LYS A 320 2.80 20.51 -13.43
CA LYS A 320 3.16 21.89 -13.07
C LYS A 320 4.10 22.57 -14.05
N LYS A 321 4.89 21.79 -14.80
CA LYS A 321 5.86 22.29 -15.78
C LYS A 321 5.58 21.68 -17.14
N ALA A 322 5.97 22.38 -18.20
CA ALA A 322 5.91 21.86 -19.57
C ALA A 322 6.62 20.50 -19.63
N PRO A 323 6.07 19.51 -20.36
CA PRO A 323 4.93 19.57 -21.29
C PRO A 323 3.54 19.36 -20.64
N ASN A 324 3.40 19.55 -19.32
CA ASN A 324 2.13 19.50 -18.60
C ASN A 324 1.36 18.18 -18.79
N ARG A 325 2.08 17.06 -18.81
CA ARG A 325 1.50 15.71 -18.92
C ARG A 325 2.23 14.72 -18.02
N LEU A 326 1.53 13.65 -17.68
CA LEU A 326 2.12 12.47 -17.06
C LEU A 326 2.95 11.69 -18.09
N MET A 327 3.90 10.91 -17.58
CA MET A 327 4.46 9.82 -18.38
C MET A 327 3.43 8.71 -18.58
N THR A 328 3.42 8.09 -19.76
CA THR A 328 2.50 6.98 -20.07
C THR A 328 3.07 5.62 -19.67
N PRO A 329 2.26 4.56 -19.51
CA PRO A 329 2.75 3.21 -19.31
C PRO A 329 3.82 2.79 -20.33
N GLU A 330 3.63 3.12 -21.61
CA GLU A 330 4.58 2.81 -22.69
C GLU A 330 5.93 3.52 -22.51
N GLU A 331 5.93 4.74 -21.99
CA GLU A 331 7.16 5.45 -21.65
C GLU A 331 7.86 4.85 -20.43
N LEU A 332 7.10 4.43 -19.41
CA LEU A 332 7.66 3.77 -18.23
C LEU A 332 8.24 2.40 -18.59
N LEU A 333 7.63 1.67 -19.52
CA LEU A 333 8.12 0.37 -20.02
C LEU A 333 9.43 0.49 -20.82
N LYS A 334 9.83 1.71 -21.22
CA LYS A 334 11.12 1.97 -21.87
C LYS A 334 12.25 2.26 -20.86
N LEU A 335 11.92 2.43 -19.58
CA LEU A 335 12.94 2.62 -18.54
C LEU A 335 13.74 1.34 -18.31
N THR A 336 14.98 1.50 -17.84
CA THR A 336 15.89 0.41 -17.53
C THR A 336 16.32 0.53 -16.08
N PRO A 337 15.95 -0.44 -15.20
CA PRO A 337 15.01 -1.54 -15.45
C PRO A 337 13.57 -1.02 -15.61
N LYS A 338 12.64 -1.86 -16.05
CA LYS A 338 11.20 -1.58 -16.09
C LYS A 338 10.62 -1.53 -14.67
N PRO A 339 9.92 -0.46 -14.27
CA PRO A 339 9.16 -0.43 -13.02
C PRO A 339 8.10 -1.53 -12.99
N ILE A 340 8.11 -2.33 -11.92
CA ILE A 340 7.11 -3.40 -11.67
C ILE A 340 6.12 -3.00 -10.56
N TYR A 341 6.37 -1.88 -9.89
CA TYR A 341 5.45 -1.25 -8.95
C TYR A 341 5.11 0.16 -9.42
N VAL A 342 3.84 0.47 -9.57
CA VAL A 342 3.36 1.76 -10.08
C VAL A 342 2.37 2.36 -9.10
N GLN A 343 2.64 3.58 -8.68
CA GLN A 343 1.83 4.30 -7.71
C GLN A 343 1.28 5.58 -8.32
N TYR A 344 -0.02 5.81 -8.17
CA TYR A 344 -0.66 7.06 -8.57
C TYR A 344 -1.03 7.88 -7.33
N GLN A 345 -0.70 9.17 -7.34
CA GLN A 345 -1.03 10.13 -6.30
C GLN A 345 -1.78 11.33 -6.83
#